data_AF-A0A410FT39-F1
#
_entry.id   AF-A0A410FT39-F1
#
_cell.length_a   1.000
_cell.length_b   1.000
_cell.length_c   1.000
_cell.angle_alpha   90.00
_cell.angle_beta   90.00
_cell.angle_gamma   90.00
#
_symmetry.space_group_name_H-M   'P 1'
#
loop_
_entity.id
_entity.type
_entity.pdbx_description
1 polymer ?
#
loop_
_entity_poly.entity_id
_entity_poly.type
_entity_poly.pdbx_seq_one_letter_code
_entity_poly.pdbx_strand_id
1 'polypeptide(L)'
;MPTVRVMNTPALAYFDARTRRITLPHWPTLDAEIQAFFTFLLPDPNEAERLFEELFGWFLVAHEMTHWLQRELNVVPDRYDEERMANDFAVAFFMAEGDEARLLHLGQLVDRALQNLADPVPLGEDRAQFFNERYADLAVDPAKYGHFQFAFILDSIARRADHALSALLRDLEGAGRQR
;
A
#
# COMPACT_ATOMS: atom_id res chain seq x y z
N MET A 1 -6.89 -14.11 -13.25
CA MET A 1 -5.90 -13.10 -12.82
C MET A 1 -6.30 -11.74 -13.38
N PRO A 2 -6.02 -10.63 -12.66
CA PRO A 2 -6.29 -9.28 -13.13
C PRO A 2 -5.32 -8.88 -14.24
N THR A 3 -5.68 -7.89 -15.05
CA THR A 3 -4.76 -7.25 -16.02
C THR A 3 -4.13 -6.01 -15.41
N VAL A 4 -2.89 -5.69 -15.77
CA VAL A 4 -2.24 -4.42 -15.37
C VAL A 4 -2.40 -3.37 -16.46
N ARG A 5 -2.69 -2.13 -16.07
CA ARG A 5 -2.68 -0.96 -16.95
C ARG A 5 -1.88 0.16 -16.33
N VAL A 6 -0.95 0.70 -17.09
CA VAL A 6 -0.24 1.93 -16.71
C VAL A 6 -1.03 3.14 -17.20
N MET A 7 -1.53 3.94 -16.26
CA MET A 7 -2.32 5.14 -16.54
C MET A 7 -2.40 6.01 -15.28
N ASN A 8 -2.14 7.31 -15.43
CA ASN A 8 -2.28 8.26 -14.33
C ASN A 8 -3.75 8.56 -14.03
N THR A 9 -4.10 8.44 -12.75
CA THR A 9 -5.42 8.74 -12.21
C THR A 9 -5.25 9.38 -10.82
N PRO A 10 -6.25 10.11 -10.31
CA PRO A 10 -6.19 10.67 -8.96
C PRO A 10 -5.98 9.63 -7.85
N ALA A 11 -6.40 8.38 -8.07
CA ALA A 11 -6.24 7.29 -7.09
C ALA A 11 -4.85 6.63 -7.12
N LEU A 12 -3.98 7.00 -8.08
CA LEU A 12 -2.66 6.41 -8.29
C LEU A 12 -2.70 4.89 -8.56
N ALA A 13 -2.56 4.05 -7.52
CA ALA A 13 -2.68 2.59 -7.62
C ALA A 13 -4.02 2.10 -7.05
N TYR A 14 -4.69 1.22 -7.79
CA TYR A 14 -5.90 0.56 -7.32
C TYR A 14 -6.30 -0.64 -8.19
N PHE A 15 -6.98 -1.60 -7.57
CA PHE A 15 -7.70 -2.68 -8.22
C PHE A 15 -9.18 -2.34 -8.46
N ASP A 16 -9.62 -2.35 -9.72
CA ASP A 16 -11.03 -2.24 -10.10
C ASP A 16 -11.66 -3.63 -10.27
N ALA A 17 -12.51 -4.02 -9.32
CA ALA A 17 -13.21 -5.30 -9.34
C ALA A 17 -14.17 -5.49 -10.53
N ARG A 18 -14.70 -4.40 -11.12
CA ARG A 18 -15.64 -4.49 -12.26
C ARG A 18 -14.92 -4.84 -13.55
N THR A 19 -13.73 -4.26 -13.75
CA THR A 19 -12.93 -4.47 -14.95
C THR A 19 -11.79 -5.48 -14.74
N ARG A 20 -11.63 -5.98 -13.51
CA ARG A 20 -10.55 -6.89 -13.07
C ARG A 20 -9.18 -6.35 -13.45
N ARG A 21 -8.95 -5.07 -13.16
CA ARG A 21 -7.76 -4.35 -13.60
C ARG A 21 -7.05 -3.68 -12.44
N ILE A 22 -5.74 -3.87 -12.37
CA ILE A 22 -4.85 -3.07 -11.54
C ILE A 22 -4.40 -1.89 -12.39
N THR A 23 -4.65 -0.68 -11.91
CA THR A 23 -4.16 0.56 -12.52
C THR A 23 -2.97 1.04 -11.73
N LEU A 24 -1.87 1.38 -12.41
CA LEU A 24 -0.65 1.91 -11.80
C LEU A 24 -0.27 3.22 -12.49
N PRO A 25 0.22 4.21 -11.74
CA PRO A 25 0.66 5.47 -12.31
C PRO A 25 2.06 5.36 -12.95
N HIS A 26 2.46 6.38 -13.68
CA HIS A 26 3.73 6.48 -14.40
C HIS A 26 4.33 7.87 -14.23
N TRP A 27 5.52 7.92 -13.63
CA TRP A 27 6.18 9.13 -13.18
C TRP A 27 6.40 10.18 -14.29
N PRO A 28 6.98 9.84 -15.46
CA PRO A 28 7.23 10.83 -16.53
C PRO A 28 5.99 11.55 -17.05
N THR A 29 4.81 10.95 -16.89
CA THR A 29 3.54 11.53 -17.36
C THR A 29 2.63 11.95 -16.21
N LEU A 30 3.12 11.86 -14.97
CA LEU A 30 2.37 12.19 -13.76
C LEU A 30 2.12 13.69 -13.72
N ASP A 31 0.99 14.09 -13.15
CA ASP A 31 0.70 15.51 -13.01
C ASP A 31 1.70 16.18 -12.04
N ALA A 32 1.92 17.48 -12.26
CA ALA A 32 2.91 18.23 -11.53
C ALA A 32 2.57 18.38 -10.03
N GLU A 33 1.30 18.28 -9.66
CA GLU A 33 0.85 18.40 -8.27
C GLU A 33 1.27 17.16 -7.47
N ILE A 34 1.05 15.96 -8.02
CA ILE A 34 1.51 14.72 -7.39
C ILE A 34 3.05 14.64 -7.40
N GLN A 35 3.73 15.03 -8.49
CA GLN A 35 5.20 15.09 -8.49
C GLN A 35 5.74 16.03 -7.41
N ALA A 36 5.10 17.20 -7.23
CA ALA A 36 5.44 18.14 -6.16
C ALA A 36 5.17 17.56 -4.78
N PHE A 37 4.10 16.78 -4.60
CA PHE A 37 3.84 16.07 -3.34
C PHE A 37 4.97 15.07 -3.00
N PHE A 38 5.42 14.25 -3.95
CA PHE A 38 6.56 13.35 -3.71
C PHE A 38 7.88 14.10 -3.44
N THR A 39 8.08 15.25 -4.08
CA THR A 39 9.24 16.12 -3.82
C THR A 39 9.15 16.79 -2.44
N PHE A 40 7.95 17.07 -1.94
CA PHE A 40 7.75 17.52 -0.56
C PHE A 40 8.13 16.42 0.44
N LEU A 41 7.76 15.17 0.16
CA LEU A 41 8.10 14.02 1.01
C LEU A 41 9.61 13.76 1.07
N LEU A 42 10.31 13.87 -0.06
CA LEU A 42 11.76 13.71 -0.19
C LEU A 42 12.31 14.83 -1.09
N PRO A 43 12.98 15.86 -0.52
CA PRO A 43 13.42 17.03 -1.29
C PRO A 43 14.43 16.78 -2.40
N ASP A 44 15.16 15.64 -2.39
CA ASP A 44 15.99 15.24 -3.52
C ASP A 44 15.09 14.67 -4.63
N PRO A 45 15.04 15.27 -5.83
CA PRO A 45 14.14 14.83 -6.90
C PRO A 45 14.36 13.40 -7.36
N ASN A 46 15.60 12.90 -7.32
CA ASN A 46 15.89 11.52 -7.71
C ASN A 46 15.39 10.54 -6.64
N GLU A 47 15.49 10.91 -5.36
CA GLU A 47 14.90 10.09 -4.28
C GLU A 47 13.37 10.12 -4.29
N ALA A 48 12.76 11.26 -4.62
CA ALA A 48 11.30 11.38 -4.78
C ALA A 48 10.78 10.48 -5.91
N GLU A 49 11.41 10.54 -7.08
CA GLU A 49 11.12 9.65 -8.22
C GLU A 49 11.34 8.19 -7.83
N ARG A 50 12.45 7.89 -7.15
CA ARG A 50 12.76 6.52 -6.70
C ARG A 50 11.74 5.98 -5.71
N LEU A 51 11.31 6.77 -4.72
CA LEU A 51 10.25 6.36 -3.81
C LEU A 51 8.97 6.04 -4.58
N PHE A 52 8.60 6.90 -5.53
CA PHE A 52 7.43 6.67 -6.37
C PHE A 52 7.55 5.37 -7.18
N GLU A 53 8.67 5.14 -7.85
CA GLU A 53 8.89 3.94 -8.67
C GLU A 53 8.91 2.66 -7.82
N GLU A 54 9.55 2.68 -6.65
CA GLU A 54 9.58 1.52 -5.74
C GLU A 54 8.19 1.21 -5.17
N LEU A 55 7.39 2.23 -4.86
CA LEU A 55 6.00 2.05 -4.41
C LEU A 55 5.12 1.55 -5.56
N PHE A 56 4.95 2.33 -6.61
CA PHE A 56 3.93 2.10 -7.63
C PHE A 56 4.36 1.15 -8.74
N GLY A 57 5.66 1.06 -9.03
CA GLY A 57 6.21 0.18 -10.05
C GLY A 57 6.55 -1.22 -9.54
N TRP A 58 6.60 -1.41 -8.21
CA TRP A 58 7.04 -2.66 -7.61
C TRP A 58 6.19 -3.10 -6.42
N PHE A 59 6.24 -2.40 -5.29
CA PHE A 59 5.64 -2.88 -4.04
C PHE A 59 4.11 -2.98 -4.11
N LEU A 60 3.46 -1.91 -4.57
CA LEU A 60 2.00 -1.82 -4.62
C LEU A 60 1.39 -2.76 -5.66
N VAL A 61 2.17 -3.32 -6.59
CA VAL A 61 1.66 -4.36 -7.49
C VAL A 61 1.19 -5.58 -6.71
N ALA A 62 2.00 -6.06 -5.76
CA ALA A 62 1.65 -7.19 -4.91
C ALA A 62 0.53 -6.84 -3.91
N HIS A 63 0.50 -5.59 -3.44
CA HIS A 63 -0.58 -5.05 -2.62
C HIS A 63 -1.93 -5.12 -3.36
N GLU A 64 -2.02 -4.56 -4.57
CA GLU A 64 -3.26 -4.56 -5.36
C GLU A 64 -3.69 -5.97 -5.81
N MET A 65 -2.72 -6.86 -6.03
CA MET A 65 -3.03 -8.27 -6.23
C MET A 65 -3.72 -8.87 -5.00
N THR A 66 -3.37 -8.44 -3.78
CA THR A 66 -4.02 -8.93 -2.56
C THR A 66 -5.48 -8.48 -2.48
N HIS A 67 -5.81 -7.24 -2.85
CA HIS A 67 -7.22 -6.81 -2.96
C HIS A 67 -8.00 -7.65 -3.97
N TRP A 68 -7.37 -8.00 -5.10
CA TRP A 68 -7.97 -8.95 -6.04
C TRP A 68 -8.20 -10.33 -5.38
N LEU A 69 -7.21 -10.90 -4.67
CA LEU A 69 -7.36 -12.18 -3.97
C LEU A 69 -8.48 -12.15 -2.91
N GLN A 70 -8.50 -11.12 -2.06
CA GLN A 70 -9.56 -10.90 -1.06
C GLN A 70 -10.94 -10.92 -1.73
N ARG A 71 -11.07 -10.24 -2.88
CA ARG A 71 -12.31 -10.19 -3.66
C ARG A 71 -12.70 -11.55 -4.24
N GLU A 72 -11.76 -12.30 -4.84
CA GLU A 72 -12.05 -13.63 -5.41
C GLU A 72 -12.49 -14.63 -4.33
N LEU A 73 -11.94 -14.50 -3.13
CA LEU A 73 -12.23 -15.37 -1.99
C LEU A 73 -13.40 -14.85 -1.13
N ASN A 74 -14.05 -13.75 -1.53
CA ASN A 74 -15.13 -13.10 -0.78
C ASN A 74 -14.77 -12.77 0.67
N VAL A 75 -13.51 -12.44 0.92
CA VAL A 75 -13.03 -11.95 2.20
C VAL A 75 -13.30 -10.45 2.26
N VAL A 76 -14.09 -10.02 3.25
CA VAL A 76 -14.52 -8.64 3.43
C VAL A 76 -14.12 -8.20 4.85
N PRO A 77 -12.86 -7.81 5.06
CA PRO A 77 -12.42 -7.21 6.32
C PRO A 77 -12.92 -5.76 6.42
N ASP A 78 -12.74 -5.12 7.58
CA ASP A 78 -12.85 -3.65 7.63
C ASP A 78 -11.68 -3.00 6.87
N ARG A 79 -11.74 -1.69 6.64
CA ARG A 79 -10.79 -1.00 5.76
C ARG A 79 -9.37 -1.03 6.33
N TYR A 80 -9.23 -0.90 7.65
CA TYR A 80 -7.93 -0.95 8.28
C TYR A 80 -7.28 -2.32 8.10
N ASP A 81 -8.02 -3.39 8.36
CA ASP A 81 -7.52 -4.75 8.17
C ASP A 81 -7.35 -5.12 6.69
N GLU A 82 -8.17 -4.57 5.78
CA GLU A 82 -8.04 -4.72 4.32
C GLU A 82 -6.65 -4.28 3.85
N GLU A 83 -6.29 -3.04 4.20
CA GLU A 83 -5.02 -2.39 3.84
C GLU A 83 -3.82 -3.01 4.55
N ARG A 84 -3.95 -3.28 5.86
CA ARG A 84 -2.90 -3.96 6.63
C ARG A 84 -2.58 -5.33 6.04
N MET A 85 -3.61 -6.11 5.70
CA MET A 85 -3.43 -7.43 5.09
C MET A 85 -2.78 -7.33 3.70
N ALA A 86 -3.17 -6.36 2.87
CA ALA A 86 -2.55 -6.15 1.57
C ALA A 86 -1.05 -5.83 1.67
N ASN A 87 -0.65 -5.04 2.66
CA ASN A 87 0.76 -4.76 2.96
C ASN A 87 1.51 -5.99 3.52
N ASP A 88 0.91 -6.74 4.44
CA ASP A 88 1.48 -7.99 4.98
C ASP A 88 1.76 -9.00 3.83
N PHE A 89 0.81 -9.16 2.90
CA PHE A 89 0.97 -10.02 1.73
C PHE A 89 2.03 -9.52 0.76
N ALA A 90 2.10 -8.21 0.49
CA ALA A 90 3.13 -7.64 -0.38
C ALA A 90 4.53 -7.90 0.18
N VAL A 91 4.74 -7.68 1.49
CA VAL A 91 6.00 -8.01 2.16
C VAL A 91 6.28 -9.51 2.09
N ALA A 92 5.31 -10.36 2.42
CA ALA A 92 5.47 -11.81 2.37
C ALA A 92 5.86 -12.32 0.97
N PHE A 93 5.26 -11.73 -0.07
CA PHE A 93 5.56 -12.06 -1.46
C PHE A 93 7.02 -11.77 -1.80
N PHE A 94 7.49 -10.55 -1.55
CA PHE A 94 8.88 -10.19 -1.87
C PHE A 94 9.90 -10.87 -0.95
N MET A 95 9.54 -11.19 0.30
CA MET A 95 10.37 -12.06 1.14
C MET A 95 10.53 -13.46 0.54
N ALA A 96 9.47 -14.03 -0.05
CA ALA A 96 9.52 -15.34 -0.71
C ALA A 96 10.36 -15.32 -2.00
N GLU A 97 10.39 -14.18 -2.71
CA GLU A 97 11.23 -13.97 -3.90
C GLU A 97 12.71 -13.68 -3.57
N GLY A 98 13.05 -13.49 -2.29
CA GLY A 98 14.41 -13.19 -1.84
C GLY A 98 14.80 -11.71 -1.93
N ASP A 99 13.82 -10.80 -2.06
CA ASP A 99 14.02 -9.35 -2.22
C ASP A 99 14.13 -8.59 -0.88
N GLU A 100 14.54 -9.24 0.21
CA GLU A 100 14.59 -8.61 1.55
C GLU A 100 15.41 -7.31 1.55
N ALA A 101 16.57 -7.30 0.89
CA ALA A 101 17.42 -6.10 0.83
C ALA A 101 16.70 -4.91 0.16
N ARG A 102 15.92 -5.17 -0.88
CA ARG A 102 15.14 -4.13 -1.59
C ARG A 102 13.95 -3.65 -0.75
N LEU A 103 13.28 -4.56 -0.04
CA LEU A 103 12.23 -4.21 0.92
C LEU A 103 12.77 -3.31 2.04
N LEU A 104 13.93 -3.62 2.60
CA LEU A 104 14.55 -2.80 3.66
C LEU A 104 14.95 -1.42 3.13
N HIS A 105 15.44 -1.34 1.89
CA HIS A 105 15.73 -0.05 1.26
C HIS A 105 14.46 0.78 0.99
N LEU A 106 13.37 0.15 0.52
CA LEU A 106 12.07 0.81 0.43
C LEU A 106 11.62 1.31 1.80
N GLY A 107 11.76 0.50 2.86
CA GLY A 107 11.45 0.91 4.23
C GLY A 107 12.20 2.18 4.67
N GLN A 108 13.48 2.33 4.30
CA GLN A 108 14.25 3.54 4.58
C GLN A 108 13.73 4.78 3.83
N LEU A 109 13.30 4.62 2.58
CA LEU A 109 12.69 5.71 1.81
C LEU A 109 11.33 6.12 2.41
N VAL A 110 10.51 5.13 2.74
CA VAL A 110 9.17 5.32 3.33
C VAL A 110 9.26 5.96 4.72
N ASP A 111 10.19 5.53 5.57
CA ASP A 111 10.39 6.12 6.91
C ASP A 111 10.75 7.61 6.82
N ARG A 112 11.68 7.97 5.92
CA ARG A 112 12.03 9.38 5.69
C ARG A 112 10.87 10.19 5.11
N ALA A 113 10.10 9.61 4.20
CA ALA A 113 8.92 10.27 3.65
C ALA A 113 7.84 10.49 4.72
N LEU A 114 7.60 9.50 5.58
CA LEU A 114 6.63 9.56 6.68
C LEU A 114 6.96 10.68 7.68
N GLN A 115 8.25 10.95 7.94
CA GLN A 115 8.68 12.05 8.81
C GLN A 115 8.23 13.43 8.34
N ASN A 116 7.88 13.60 7.06
CA ASN A 116 7.34 14.83 6.49
C ASN A 116 5.80 14.89 6.50
N LEU A 117 5.12 13.84 6.97
CA LEU A 117 3.67 13.77 7.06
C LEU A 117 3.20 13.91 8.51
N ALA A 118 2.27 14.83 8.74
CA ALA A 118 1.60 14.94 10.04
C ALA A 118 0.75 13.68 10.30
N ASP A 119 0.78 13.17 11.52
CA ASP A 119 -0.13 12.09 11.94
C ASP A 119 -1.57 12.60 11.97
N PRO A 120 -2.47 12.04 11.14
CA PRO A 120 -3.85 12.48 11.10
C PRO A 120 -4.67 12.02 12.30
N VAL A 121 -4.17 11.07 13.11
CA VAL A 121 -4.91 10.51 14.24
C VAL A 121 -4.82 11.45 15.45
N PRO A 122 -5.96 11.91 16.00
CA PRO A 122 -5.95 12.72 17.20
C PRO A 122 -5.34 11.98 18.40
N LEU A 123 -4.69 12.74 19.29
CA LEU A 123 -4.04 12.18 20.46
C LEU A 123 -5.03 11.38 21.33
N GLY A 124 -4.72 10.11 21.57
CA GLY A 124 -5.51 9.22 22.43
C GLY A 124 -6.66 8.49 21.71
N GLU A 125 -6.87 8.73 20.42
CA GLU A 125 -7.81 7.94 19.61
C GLU A 125 -7.17 6.63 19.12
N ASP A 126 -8.00 5.61 18.95
CA ASP A 126 -7.58 4.34 18.35
C ASP A 126 -7.39 4.50 16.84
N ARG A 127 -6.20 4.13 16.34
CA ARG A 127 -5.81 4.33 14.94
C ARG A 127 -6.69 3.52 13.97
N ALA A 128 -7.02 2.28 14.32
CA ALA A 128 -7.79 1.40 13.46
C ALA A 128 -9.24 1.87 13.36
N GLN A 129 -9.84 2.21 14.50
CA GLN A 129 -11.17 2.80 14.57
C GLN A 129 -11.21 4.12 13.79
N PHE A 130 -10.25 5.03 14.02
CA PHE A 130 -10.20 6.31 13.31
C PHE A 130 -10.10 6.12 11.80
N PHE A 131 -9.22 5.23 11.32
CA PHE A 131 -9.09 4.95 9.89
C PHE A 131 -10.41 4.44 9.30
N ASN A 132 -11.04 3.48 9.96
CA ASN A 132 -12.30 2.89 9.50
C ASN A 132 -13.44 3.91 9.47
N GLU A 133 -13.58 4.75 10.51
CA GLU A 133 -14.63 5.75 10.61
C GLU A 133 -14.42 6.95 9.66
N ARG A 134 -13.15 7.32 9.39
CA ARG A 134 -12.78 8.49 8.59
C ARG A 134 -12.29 8.15 7.18
N TYR A 135 -12.38 6.89 6.76
CA TYR A 135 -11.81 6.41 5.50
C TYR A 135 -12.14 7.29 4.29
N ALA A 136 -13.40 7.69 4.14
CA ALA A 136 -13.82 8.52 3.00
C ALA A 136 -13.15 9.90 2.98
N ASP A 137 -12.91 10.51 4.15
CA ASP A 137 -12.21 11.79 4.28
C ASP A 137 -10.70 11.60 4.07
N LEU A 138 -10.15 10.49 4.54
CA LEU A 138 -8.72 10.17 4.40
C LEU A 138 -8.38 9.89 2.93
N ALA A 139 -9.18 9.08 2.23
CA ALA A 139 -8.92 8.62 0.87
C ALA A 139 -8.85 9.74 -0.19
N VAL A 140 -9.39 10.93 0.11
CA VAL A 140 -9.32 12.11 -0.79
C VAL A 140 -8.20 13.08 -0.43
N ASP A 141 -7.48 12.83 0.67
CA ASP A 141 -6.36 13.65 1.14
C ASP A 141 -5.05 12.82 1.04
N PRO A 142 -4.22 13.06 0.01
CA PRO A 142 -3.01 12.26 -0.23
C PRO A 142 -2.03 12.28 0.94
N ALA A 143 -1.96 13.36 1.71
CA ALA A 143 -1.06 13.45 2.85
C ALA A 143 -1.54 12.56 4.00
N LYS A 144 -2.84 12.60 4.31
CA LYS A 144 -3.40 11.77 5.39
C LYS A 144 -3.44 10.30 5.01
N TYR A 145 -3.88 9.97 3.80
CA TYR A 145 -3.88 8.58 3.33
C TYR A 145 -2.46 8.03 3.21
N GLY A 146 -1.54 8.83 2.67
CA GLY A 146 -0.12 8.51 2.57
C GLY A 146 0.50 8.20 3.93
N HIS A 147 0.15 8.94 4.99
CA HIS A 147 0.61 8.65 6.34
C HIS A 147 0.24 7.22 6.77
N PHE A 148 -1.02 6.81 6.58
CA PHE A 148 -1.47 5.46 6.90
C PHE A 148 -0.79 4.40 6.04
N GLN A 149 -0.71 4.61 4.73
CA GLN A 149 -0.07 3.67 3.81
C GLN A 149 1.39 3.44 4.18
N PHE A 150 2.14 4.50 4.45
CA PHE A 150 3.54 4.41 4.88
C PHE A 150 3.68 3.71 6.23
N ALA A 151 2.81 4.00 7.20
CA ALA A 151 2.80 3.30 8.47
C ALA A 151 2.54 1.79 8.29
N PHE A 152 1.55 1.40 7.48
CA PHE A 152 1.28 -0.01 7.19
C PHE A 152 2.48 -0.72 6.55
N ILE A 153 3.14 -0.08 5.58
CA ILE A 153 4.34 -0.64 4.92
C ILE A 153 5.44 -0.86 5.96
N LEU A 154 5.75 0.14 6.79
CA LEU A 154 6.80 0.03 7.80
C LEU A 154 6.48 -1.04 8.84
N ASP A 155 5.25 -1.08 9.34
CA ASP A 155 4.81 -2.09 10.31
C ASP A 155 4.89 -3.51 9.73
N SER A 156 4.58 -3.68 8.44
CA SER A 156 4.66 -4.97 7.75
C SER A 156 6.11 -5.39 7.52
N ILE A 157 6.99 -4.46 7.13
CA ILE A 157 8.44 -4.71 6.98
C ILE A 157 9.07 -5.06 8.34
N ALA A 158 8.65 -4.40 9.42
CA ALA A 158 9.13 -4.68 10.77
C ALA A 158 8.78 -6.12 11.20
N ARG A 159 7.59 -6.60 10.83
CA ARG A 159 7.09 -7.97 11.11
C ARG A 159 7.39 -8.98 10.01
N ARG A 160 8.22 -8.66 9.02
CA ARG A 160 8.47 -9.51 7.83
C ARG A 160 8.87 -10.95 8.14
N ALA A 161 9.55 -11.20 9.27
CA ALA A 161 9.93 -12.55 9.68
C ALA A 161 8.73 -13.43 10.08
N ASP A 162 7.60 -12.81 10.44
CA ASP A 162 6.36 -13.48 10.83
C ASP A 162 5.46 -13.77 9.61
N HIS A 163 5.81 -13.22 8.45
CA HIS A 163 4.99 -13.23 7.23
C HIS A 163 5.38 -14.35 6.25
N ALA A 164 5.11 -15.60 6.62
CA ALA A 164 5.21 -16.69 5.67
C ALA A 164 4.06 -16.61 4.64
N LEU A 165 4.37 -16.35 3.37
CA LEU A 165 3.36 -16.22 2.29
C LEU A 165 2.38 -17.40 2.26
N SER A 166 2.88 -18.63 2.43
CA SER A 166 2.02 -19.83 2.45
C SER A 166 1.05 -19.87 3.64
N ALA A 167 1.42 -19.29 4.78
CA ALA A 167 0.52 -19.20 5.93
C ALA A 167 -0.58 -18.17 5.68
N LEU A 168 -0.21 -16.97 5.21
CA LEU A 168 -1.16 -15.92 4.86
C LEU A 168 -2.18 -16.39 3.82
N LEU A 169 -1.74 -17.11 2.78
CA LEU A 169 -2.63 -17.68 1.77
C LEU A 169 -3.63 -18.69 2.38
N ARG A 170 -3.16 -19.58 3.27
CA ARG A 170 -4.04 -20.55 3.95
C ARG A 170 -5.07 -19.86 4.82
N ASP A 171 -4.66 -18.83 5.57
CA ASP A 171 -5.56 -18.09 6.45
C ASP A 171 -6.63 -17.34 5.64
N LEU A 172 -6.23 -16.71 4.54
CA LEU A 172 -7.15 -16.02 3.62
C LEU A 172 -8.17 -16.98 2.99
N GLU A 173 -7.71 -18.14 2.50
CA GLU A 173 -8.61 -19.17 1.96
C GLU A 173 -9.54 -19.76 3.04
N GLY A 174 -9.05 -19.88 4.27
CA GLY A 174 -9.85 -20.33 5.42
C GLY A 174 -10.97 -19.34 5.74
N ALA A 175 -10.65 -18.05 5.77
CA ALA A 175 -11.63 -16.98 6.01
C ALA A 175 -12.72 -16.92 4.93
N GLY A 176 -12.35 -17.14 3.66
CA GLY A 176 -13.30 -17.18 2.55
C GLY A 176 -14.26 -18.38 2.58
N ARG A 177 -13.86 -19.52 3.17
CA ARG A 177 -14.66 -20.75 3.26
C ARG A 177 -15.69 -20.78 4.40
N GLN A 178 -15.60 -19.86 5.35
CA GLN A 178 -16.50 -19.80 6.51
C GLN A 178 -17.80 -19.03 6.25
N ARG A 179 -18.07 -18.64 4.99
CA ARG A 179 -19.28 -17.94 4.55
C ARG A 179 -19.99 -18.75 3.47
#